data_AF-A0A089HV41-F1
#
_entry.id   AF-A0A089HV41-F1
#
_cell.length_a   1.000
_cell.length_b   1.000
_cell.length_c   1.000
_cell.angle_alpha   90.00
_cell.angle_beta   90.00
_cell.angle_gamma   90.00
#
_symmetry.space_group_name_H-M   'P 1'
#
loop_
_entity.id
_entity.type
_entity.pdbx_description
1 polymer ?
#
loop_
_entity_poly.entity_id
_entity_poly.type
_entity_poly.pdbx_seq_one_letter_code
_entity_poly.pdbx_strand_id
1 'polypeptide(L)'
;MREKVKVLITMFLIVLLITSCSKNNLDVNASATPESEQVQVANETTIANSGNNNSNKQGESQTTKTIPYSIVNESYTDKDITIRYPQVIGIDDSKRQEKINELLKFEALVPLDGYLSSTADYDLSMDIDYEITWKSQNLLSVQYKGSSYSDEAAYPLDLFYTINIDINHGKKIRLKDAIKLDTRSIMLHRI
;
A
#
# COMPACT_ATOMS: atom_id res chain seq x y z
N MET A 1 1.03 -23.87 32.35
CA MET A 1 1.14 -24.05 30.88
C MET A 1 2.19 -23.15 30.23
N ARG A 2 2.33 -21.87 30.62
CA ARG A 2 3.30 -20.94 30.02
C ARG A 2 4.78 -21.33 30.20
N GLU A 3 5.17 -21.93 31.33
CA GLU A 3 6.53 -22.47 31.56
C GLU A 3 6.90 -23.63 30.60
N LYS A 4 5.94 -24.53 30.35
CA LYS A 4 6.14 -25.67 29.45
C LYS A 4 6.25 -25.24 27.98
N VAL A 5 5.56 -24.16 27.60
CA VAL A 5 5.64 -23.56 26.26
C VAL A 5 7.01 -22.88 26.04
N LYS A 6 7.56 -22.20 27.06
CA LYS A 6 8.90 -21.61 26.98
C LYS A 6 10.00 -22.67 26.77
N VAL A 7 9.92 -23.79 27.48
CA VAL A 7 10.85 -24.92 27.33
C VAL A 7 10.71 -25.61 25.97
N LEU A 8 9.49 -25.67 25.43
CA LEU A 8 9.24 -26.29 24.12
C LEU A 8 9.75 -25.42 22.96
N ILE A 9 9.68 -24.09 23.08
CA ILE A 9 10.17 -23.14 22.07
C ILE A 9 11.71 -23.06 22.07
N THR A 10 12.36 -23.09 23.24
CA THR A 10 13.83 -23.08 23.31
C THR A 10 14.46 -24.37 22.78
N MET A 11 13.76 -25.52 22.89
CA MET A 11 14.24 -26.78 22.32
C MET A 11 14.16 -26.83 20.79
N PHE A 12 13.20 -26.11 20.19
CA PHE A 12 13.02 -26.09 18.73
C PHE A 12 14.08 -25.24 18.00
N LEU A 13 14.64 -24.23 18.68
CA LEU A 13 15.67 -23.33 18.14
C LEU A 13 17.06 -23.97 17.97
N ILE A 14 17.34 -25.07 18.67
CA ILE A 14 18.66 -25.74 18.64
C ILE A 14 18.78 -26.74 17.46
N VAL A 15 17.68 -27.13 16.83
CA VAL A 15 17.66 -28.17 15.76
C VAL A 15 17.96 -27.59 14.36
N LEU A 16 17.93 -26.27 14.17
CA LEU A 16 18.11 -25.64 12.85
C LEU A 16 19.56 -25.35 12.43
N LEU A 17 20.56 -25.76 13.21
CA LEU A 17 21.98 -25.43 12.93
C LEU A 17 22.81 -26.52 12.26
N ILE A 18 22.20 -27.58 11.71
CA ILE A 18 22.93 -28.62 10.96
C ILE A 18 22.27 -29.00 9.63
N THR A 19 22.36 -28.10 8.64
CA THR A 19 22.44 -28.49 7.22
C THR A 19 23.36 -27.54 6.45
N SER A 20 24.66 -27.80 6.57
CA SER A 20 25.68 -27.31 5.64
C SER A 20 26.20 -28.51 4.86
N CYS A 21 25.89 -28.60 3.57
CA CYS A 21 26.71 -29.31 2.60
C CYS A 21 26.65 -28.63 1.23
N SER A 22 27.83 -28.57 0.63
CA SER A 22 28.24 -27.83 -0.56
C SER A 22 28.61 -28.83 -1.66
N LYS A 23 28.35 -28.49 -2.94
CA LYS A 23 29.24 -28.61 -4.12
C LYS A 23 28.58 -29.02 -5.46
N ASN A 24 28.56 -28.03 -6.36
CA ASN A 24 28.84 -27.95 -7.82
C ASN A 24 28.31 -28.93 -8.89
N ASN A 25 27.67 -28.29 -9.89
CA ASN A 25 27.72 -28.41 -11.37
C ASN A 25 27.94 -29.77 -12.06
N LEU A 26 27.00 -30.10 -12.96
CA LEU A 26 27.22 -30.71 -14.26
C LEU A 26 26.02 -30.42 -15.19
N ASP A 27 26.27 -29.64 -16.24
CA ASP A 27 25.47 -29.57 -17.47
C ASP A 27 25.53 -30.90 -18.23
N VAL A 28 24.53 -31.18 -19.09
CA VAL A 28 24.69 -31.47 -20.53
C VAL A 28 23.46 -32.21 -21.12
N ASN A 29 22.95 -31.60 -22.20
CA ASN A 29 22.19 -32.12 -23.35
C ASN A 29 20.81 -32.75 -23.15
N ALA A 30 19.75 -32.17 -23.75
CA ALA A 30 19.42 -32.10 -25.19
C ALA A 30 18.89 -33.43 -25.75
N SER A 31 17.61 -33.45 -26.13
CA SER A 31 17.18 -33.91 -27.46
C SER A 31 15.69 -33.63 -27.73
N ALA A 32 15.47 -32.89 -28.82
CA ALA A 32 14.49 -33.09 -29.90
C ALA A 32 12.97 -33.28 -29.62
N THR A 33 12.21 -32.33 -30.19
CA THR A 33 10.88 -32.39 -30.81
C THR A 33 10.72 -33.56 -31.82
N PRO A 34 9.50 -34.02 -32.20
CA PRO A 34 8.64 -33.35 -33.21
C PRO A 34 7.10 -33.49 -32.97
N GLU A 35 6.27 -32.48 -33.29
CA GLU A 35 5.39 -32.36 -34.49
C GLU A 35 4.00 -33.03 -34.35
N SER A 36 2.89 -32.27 -34.38
CA SER A 36 1.89 -32.10 -35.47
C SER A 36 0.57 -31.68 -34.77
N GLU A 37 -0.46 -31.01 -35.28
CA GLU A 37 -0.89 -30.56 -36.61
C GLU A 37 -2.05 -29.55 -36.41
N GLN A 38 -2.46 -28.88 -37.50
CA GLN A 38 -3.36 -27.72 -37.61
C GLN A 38 -4.88 -28.08 -37.52
N VAL A 39 -5.86 -27.17 -37.50
CA VAL A 39 -6.47 -26.46 -38.67
C VAL A 39 -7.53 -25.44 -38.20
N GLN A 40 -7.69 -24.38 -39.01
CA GLN A 40 -8.58 -23.21 -38.94
C GLN A 40 -10.06 -23.53 -39.27
N VAL A 41 -10.99 -22.57 -39.10
CA VAL A 41 -11.93 -22.09 -40.15
C VAL A 41 -12.74 -20.89 -39.62
N ALA A 42 -12.80 -19.86 -40.46
CA ALA A 42 -13.53 -18.61 -40.30
C ALA A 42 -15.06 -18.76 -40.48
N ASN A 43 -15.81 -17.69 -40.18
CA ASN A 43 -16.94 -17.22 -41.00
C ASN A 43 -17.33 -15.78 -40.64
N GLU A 44 -17.17 -14.88 -41.61
CA GLU A 44 -17.78 -13.54 -41.69
C GLU A 44 -19.24 -13.65 -42.15
N THR A 45 -20.09 -12.68 -41.79
CA THR A 45 -20.76 -11.72 -42.72
C THR A 45 -21.88 -10.98 -41.95
N THR A 46 -21.88 -9.68 -41.61
CA THR A 46 -21.98 -8.37 -42.34
C THR A 46 -23.39 -7.71 -42.41
N ILE A 47 -23.41 -6.41 -42.06
CA ILE A 47 -24.22 -5.22 -42.48
C ILE A 47 -25.72 -5.06 -42.15
N ALA A 48 -26.03 -3.94 -41.45
CA ALA A 48 -26.81 -2.76 -41.91
C ALA A 48 -27.55 -2.09 -40.71
N ASN A 49 -27.78 -0.78 -40.56
CA ASN A 49 -27.25 0.49 -41.07
C ASN A 49 -27.99 1.62 -40.30
N SER A 50 -27.45 2.84 -40.34
CA SER A 50 -28.16 4.14 -40.26
C SER A 50 -28.38 4.82 -38.89
N GLY A 51 -27.84 6.04 -38.79
CA GLY A 51 -28.15 7.02 -37.75
C GLY A 51 -27.17 8.19 -37.65
N ASN A 52 -26.99 8.95 -38.75
CA ASN A 52 -26.31 10.26 -38.74
C ASN A 52 -27.01 11.23 -37.77
N ASN A 53 -26.23 12.02 -37.02
CA ASN A 53 -26.46 13.46 -36.86
C ASN A 53 -25.22 14.17 -36.31
N ASN A 54 -24.62 14.99 -37.17
CA ASN A 54 -23.62 15.98 -36.83
C ASN A 54 -24.22 17.07 -35.94
N SER A 55 -23.51 17.44 -34.88
CA SER A 55 -23.58 18.76 -34.28
C SER A 55 -22.20 19.14 -33.78
N ASN A 56 -21.51 19.94 -34.59
CA ASN A 56 -20.30 20.64 -34.19
C ASN A 56 -20.60 21.54 -32.99
N LYS A 57 -20.00 21.21 -31.85
CA LYS A 57 -19.57 22.20 -30.87
C LYS A 57 -18.11 21.95 -30.59
N GLN A 58 -17.29 22.89 -31.09
CA GLN A 58 -15.90 23.06 -30.74
C GLN A 58 -15.82 23.41 -29.26
N GLY A 59 -15.71 22.38 -28.43
CA GLY A 59 -15.29 22.47 -27.05
C GLY A 59 -13.81 22.12 -27.00
N GLU A 60 -13.02 23.09 -26.57
CA GLU A 60 -11.62 22.94 -26.19
C GLU A 60 -11.44 21.63 -25.42
N SER A 61 -10.66 20.70 -25.98
CA SER A 61 -10.42 19.38 -25.40
C SER A 61 -9.60 19.57 -24.13
N GLN A 62 -10.29 19.80 -23.01
CA GLN A 62 -9.78 19.42 -21.71
C GLN A 62 -9.59 17.92 -21.76
N THR A 63 -8.36 17.51 -22.07
CA THR A 63 -7.90 16.16 -21.83
C THR A 63 -8.07 15.93 -20.34
N THR A 64 -9.19 15.33 -19.95
CA THR A 64 -9.39 14.77 -18.62
C THR A 64 -8.26 13.77 -18.46
N LYS A 65 -7.19 14.18 -17.77
CA LYS A 65 -6.09 13.28 -17.42
C LYS A 65 -6.69 12.19 -16.54
N THR A 66 -7.00 11.06 -17.16
CA THR A 66 -7.49 9.88 -16.47
C THR A 66 -6.46 9.50 -15.41
N ILE A 67 -6.90 9.42 -14.15
CA ILE A 67 -6.03 8.97 -13.07
C ILE A 67 -5.85 7.45 -13.23
N PRO A 68 -4.62 6.93 -13.38
CA PRO A 68 -4.37 5.56 -13.80
C PRO A 68 -4.48 4.54 -12.67
N TYR A 69 -5.15 4.87 -11.57
CA TYR A 69 -5.32 3.96 -10.44
C TYR A 69 -6.60 4.25 -9.66
N SER A 70 -7.08 3.23 -8.98
CA SER A 70 -8.23 3.28 -8.08
C SER A 70 -7.80 3.09 -6.64
N ILE A 71 -8.67 3.52 -5.73
CA ILE A 71 -8.50 3.31 -4.29
C ILE A 71 -9.45 2.20 -3.88
N VAL A 72 -8.97 1.24 -3.10
CA VAL A 72 -9.79 0.25 -2.41
C VAL A 72 -9.52 0.33 -0.92
N ASN A 73 -10.53 -0.03 -0.12
CA ASN A 73 -10.44 -0.03 1.32
C ASN A 73 -9.80 -1.33 1.82
N GLU A 74 -8.90 -1.23 2.80
CA GLU A 74 -8.41 -2.35 3.58
C GLU A 74 -8.44 -2.00 5.08
N SER A 75 -8.41 -3.02 5.92
CA SER A 75 -8.44 -2.87 7.37
C SER A 75 -7.45 -3.77 8.08
N TYR A 76 -6.86 -3.26 9.14
CA TYR A 76 -6.22 -4.07 10.17
C TYR A 76 -7.19 -4.18 11.35
N THR A 77 -7.42 -5.42 11.80
CA THR A 77 -8.27 -5.69 12.96
C THR A 77 -7.56 -6.67 13.88
N ASP A 78 -7.46 -6.30 15.16
CA ASP A 78 -6.99 -7.18 16.24
C ASP A 78 -7.71 -6.77 17.53
N LYS A 79 -8.49 -7.68 18.13
CA LYS A 79 -9.35 -7.39 19.29
C LYS A 79 -10.21 -6.13 19.07
N ASP A 80 -10.06 -5.11 19.92
CA ASP A 80 -10.78 -3.83 19.90
C ASP A 80 -10.05 -2.75 19.07
N ILE A 81 -9.08 -3.15 18.24
CA ILE A 81 -8.37 -2.29 17.32
C ILE A 81 -8.94 -2.49 15.92
N THR A 82 -9.39 -1.40 15.28
CA THR A 82 -9.72 -1.34 13.86
C THR A 82 -9.07 -0.13 13.22
N ILE A 83 -8.22 -0.35 12.23
CA ILE A 83 -7.53 0.72 11.48
C ILE A 83 -7.81 0.51 10.01
N ARG A 84 -8.56 1.45 9.41
CA ARG A 84 -8.90 1.44 7.99
C ARG A 84 -7.86 2.27 7.22
N TYR A 85 -7.43 1.77 6.07
CA TYR A 85 -6.44 2.43 5.24
C TYR A 85 -6.66 2.13 3.76
N PRO A 86 -6.23 3.02 2.85
CA PRO A 86 -6.38 2.77 1.43
C PRO A 86 -5.32 1.81 0.90
N GLN A 87 -5.65 1.15 -0.20
CA GLN A 87 -4.72 0.50 -1.11
C GLN A 87 -4.95 1.05 -2.51
N VAL A 88 -3.87 1.18 -3.28
CA VAL A 88 -3.95 1.53 -4.71
C VAL A 88 -3.98 0.26 -5.55
N ILE A 89 -4.80 0.27 -6.60
CA ILE A 89 -4.88 -0.79 -7.61
C ILE A 89 -4.85 -0.18 -9.02
N GLY A 90 -4.37 -0.96 -9.99
CA GLY A 90 -4.34 -0.57 -11.41
C GLY A 90 -3.08 0.16 -11.83
N ILE A 91 -2.03 0.20 -11.00
CA ILE A 91 -0.72 0.72 -11.41
C ILE A 91 0.00 -0.37 -12.21
N ASP A 92 0.37 -0.06 -13.46
CA ASP A 92 1.02 -1.02 -14.38
C ASP A 92 2.30 -1.68 -13.81
N ASP A 93 3.09 -0.91 -13.05
CA ASP A 93 4.26 -1.42 -12.33
C ASP A 93 3.84 -2.04 -11.00
N SER A 94 3.74 -3.36 -10.97
CA SER A 94 3.32 -4.12 -9.79
C SER A 94 4.23 -3.94 -8.58
N LYS A 95 5.55 -3.82 -8.76
CA LYS A 95 6.50 -3.60 -7.66
C LYS A 95 6.32 -2.22 -7.04
N ARG A 96 6.08 -1.22 -7.88
CA ARG A 96 5.75 0.13 -7.40
C ARG A 96 4.42 0.16 -6.67
N GLN A 97 3.41 -0.55 -7.19
CA GLN A 97 2.11 -0.68 -6.53
C GLN A 97 2.25 -1.30 -5.14
N GLU A 98 2.96 -2.43 -5.03
CA GLU A 98 3.24 -3.12 -3.78
C GLU A 98 3.94 -2.19 -2.79
N LYS A 99 5.01 -1.52 -3.22
CA LYS A 99 5.74 -0.56 -2.39
C LYS A 99 4.87 0.60 -1.87
N ILE A 100 3.97 1.13 -2.72
CA ILE A 100 3.02 2.17 -2.30
C ILE A 100 2.07 1.63 -1.24
N ASN A 101 1.54 0.43 -1.46
CA ASN A 101 0.60 -0.25 -0.58
C ASN A 101 1.23 -0.61 0.78
N GLU A 102 2.49 -1.02 0.79
CA GLU A 102 3.29 -1.22 2.00
C GLU A 102 3.47 0.08 2.78
N LEU A 103 3.77 1.20 2.10
CA LEU A 103 3.88 2.51 2.74
C LEU A 103 2.55 2.98 3.35
N LEU A 104 1.43 2.79 2.63
CA LEU A 104 0.09 3.14 3.12
C LEU A 104 -0.27 2.35 4.38
N LYS A 105 0.00 1.04 4.37
CA LYS A 105 -0.22 0.18 5.54
C LYS A 105 0.71 0.55 6.70
N PHE A 106 2.00 0.68 6.43
CA PHE A 106 2.99 1.01 7.45
C PHE A 106 2.64 2.31 8.17
N GLU A 107 2.34 3.37 7.42
CA GLU A 107 2.01 4.68 8.01
C GLU A 107 0.66 4.65 8.75
N ALA A 108 -0.33 3.90 8.27
CA ALA A 108 -1.59 3.71 8.98
C ALA A 108 -1.40 3.07 10.36
N LEU A 109 -0.44 2.16 10.51
CA LEU A 109 -0.20 1.40 11.74
C LEU A 109 0.80 2.05 12.71
N VAL A 110 1.38 3.21 12.37
CA VAL A 110 2.34 3.93 13.25
C VAL A 110 1.81 4.16 14.67
N PRO A 111 0.55 4.58 14.90
CA PRO A 111 0.04 4.77 16.26
C PRO A 111 0.03 3.48 17.09
N LEU A 112 -0.22 2.33 16.45
CA LEU A 112 -0.25 1.03 17.10
C LEU A 112 1.15 0.59 17.54
N ASP A 113 2.16 0.76 16.67
CA ASP A 113 3.56 0.42 16.99
C ASP A 113 4.10 1.22 18.19
N GLY A 114 3.75 2.51 18.26
CA GLY A 114 4.08 3.36 19.41
C GLY A 114 3.44 2.88 20.71
N TYR A 115 2.20 2.36 20.64
CA TYR A 115 1.50 1.80 21.80
C TYR A 115 2.14 0.48 22.25
N LEU A 116 2.29 -0.50 21.36
CA LEU A 116 2.89 -1.81 21.69
C LEU A 116 4.30 -1.69 22.28
N SER A 117 5.04 -0.65 21.90
CA SER A 117 6.37 -0.36 22.45
C SER A 117 6.35 0.24 23.86
N SER A 118 5.23 0.80 24.34
CA SER A 118 5.14 1.57 25.59
C SER A 118 4.22 0.98 26.65
N THR A 119 3.28 0.10 26.30
CA THR A 119 2.13 -0.28 27.15
C THR A 119 1.70 -1.74 27.01
N ALA A 120 2.64 -2.65 26.71
CA ALA A 120 2.39 -4.06 26.33
C ALA A 120 1.51 -4.91 27.26
N ASP A 121 1.20 -4.44 28.48
CA ASP A 121 0.38 -5.16 29.48
C ASP A 121 -1.06 -4.65 29.60
N TYR A 122 -1.45 -3.59 28.88
CA TYR A 122 -2.76 -2.92 29.00
C TYR A 122 -3.69 -3.22 27.83
N ASP A 123 -5.01 -3.20 28.08
CA ASP A 123 -6.01 -3.37 27.03
C ASP A 123 -6.15 -2.06 26.24
N LEU A 124 -6.00 -2.15 24.91
CA LEU A 124 -6.08 -1.03 23.97
C LEU A 124 -7.30 -1.19 23.07
N SER A 125 -8.13 -0.16 22.99
CA SER A 125 -9.10 0.05 21.92
C SER A 125 -8.63 1.18 21.01
N MET A 126 -8.83 1.02 19.70
CA MET A 126 -8.40 2.00 18.71
C MET A 126 -9.29 1.91 17.49
N ASP A 127 -9.84 3.04 17.07
CA ASP A 127 -10.65 3.12 15.85
C ASP A 127 -10.16 4.28 14.99
N ILE A 128 -9.63 3.96 13.81
CA ILE A 128 -9.03 4.93 12.89
C ILE A 128 -9.62 4.74 11.49
N ASP A 129 -10.08 5.85 10.93
CA ASP A 129 -10.52 6.03 9.56
C ASP A 129 -9.50 6.80 8.73
N TYR A 130 -9.72 6.81 7.41
CA TYR A 130 -8.97 7.67 6.51
C TYR A 130 -9.87 8.45 5.54
N GLU A 131 -9.29 9.54 5.03
CA GLU A 131 -9.85 10.34 3.96
C GLU A 131 -8.78 10.58 2.89
N ILE A 132 -9.13 10.43 1.61
CA ILE A 132 -8.27 10.80 0.49
C ILE A 132 -8.40 12.31 0.26
N THR A 133 -7.45 13.09 0.77
CA THR A 133 -7.48 14.56 0.68
C THR A 133 -6.91 15.09 -0.63
N TRP A 134 -6.12 14.29 -1.35
CA TRP A 134 -5.67 14.61 -2.71
C TRP A 134 -5.42 13.33 -3.51
N LYS A 135 -5.88 13.28 -4.76
CA LYS A 135 -5.62 12.17 -5.69
C LYS A 135 -5.28 12.70 -7.08
N SER A 136 -4.09 12.36 -7.57
CA SER A 136 -3.62 12.71 -8.91
C SER A 136 -2.71 11.63 -9.46
N GLN A 137 -2.28 11.77 -10.72
CA GLN A 137 -1.32 10.84 -11.35
C GLN A 137 0.04 10.79 -10.63
N ASN A 138 0.40 11.85 -9.89
CA ASN A 138 1.74 12.02 -9.32
C ASN A 138 1.75 11.98 -7.79
N LEU A 139 0.66 12.42 -7.16
CA LEU A 139 0.55 12.59 -5.72
C LEU A 139 -0.75 11.96 -5.21
N LEU A 140 -0.63 11.21 -4.13
CA LEU A 140 -1.73 10.78 -3.28
C LEU A 140 -1.50 11.33 -1.87
N SER A 141 -2.49 12.02 -1.31
CA SER A 141 -2.51 12.47 0.08
C SER A 141 -3.63 11.77 0.82
N VAL A 142 -3.29 11.18 1.96
CA VAL A 142 -4.22 10.46 2.83
C VAL A 142 -4.11 11.07 4.21
N GLN A 143 -5.26 11.41 4.78
CA GLN A 143 -5.42 11.81 6.16
C GLN A 143 -5.99 10.64 6.95
N TYR A 144 -5.47 10.41 8.15
CA TYR A 144 -6.01 9.46 9.12
C TYR A 144 -6.55 10.23 10.32
N LYS A 145 -7.71 9.80 10.81
CA LYS A 145 -8.39 10.37 11.96
C LYS A 145 -9.03 9.27 12.78
N GLY A 146 -9.00 9.40 14.10
CA GLY A 146 -9.61 8.41 14.97
C GLY A 146 -9.37 8.72 16.42
N SER A 147 -9.58 7.71 17.25
CA SER A 147 -9.25 7.78 18.67
C SER A 147 -8.68 6.47 19.18
N SER A 148 -7.95 6.53 20.28
CA SER A 148 -7.49 5.36 21.02
C SER A 148 -7.75 5.52 22.51
N TYR A 149 -8.02 4.43 23.20
CA TYR A 149 -8.22 4.40 24.63
C TYR A 149 -7.54 3.19 25.25
N SER A 150 -6.93 3.37 26.41
CA SER A 150 -6.49 2.29 27.29
C SER A 150 -7.18 2.43 28.63
N ASP A 151 -7.43 1.30 29.26
CA ASP A 151 -7.95 1.18 30.63
C ASP A 151 -7.20 1.99 31.70
N GLU A 152 -5.91 2.25 31.54
CA GLU A 152 -5.13 3.12 32.44
C GLU A 152 -5.21 4.62 32.10
N ALA A 153 -5.83 4.98 30.97
CA ALA A 153 -5.98 6.37 30.55
C ALA A 153 -7.23 7.01 31.17
N ALA A 154 -7.10 8.24 31.66
CA ALA A 154 -8.23 8.98 32.21
C ALA A 154 -9.27 9.38 31.13
N TYR A 155 -8.85 9.48 29.86
CA TYR A 155 -9.70 9.84 28.73
C TYR A 155 -9.09 9.33 27.40
N PRO A 156 -9.90 9.17 26.33
CA PRO A 156 -9.41 8.79 25.01
C PRO A 156 -8.48 9.84 24.37
N LEU A 157 -7.51 9.37 23.58
CA LEU A 157 -6.63 10.20 22.78
C LEU A 157 -7.18 10.34 21.35
N ASP A 158 -7.40 11.57 20.89
CA ASP A 158 -7.69 11.85 19.49
C ASP A 158 -6.42 11.75 18.64
N LEU A 159 -6.51 11.05 17.50
CA LEU A 159 -5.43 10.81 16.58
C LEU A 159 -5.66 11.54 15.26
N PHE A 160 -4.64 12.24 14.78
CA PHE A 160 -4.64 12.89 13.48
C PHE A 160 -3.24 12.85 12.86
N TYR A 161 -3.11 12.25 11.68
CA TYR A 161 -1.84 12.17 10.96
C TYR A 161 -2.07 12.00 9.47
N THR A 162 -1.02 12.17 8.67
CA THR A 162 -1.11 12.18 7.21
C THR A 162 0.07 11.48 6.57
N ILE A 163 -0.16 10.88 5.40
CA ILE A 163 0.88 10.43 4.49
C ILE A 163 0.67 11.08 3.12
N ASN A 164 1.76 11.54 2.52
CA ASN A 164 1.82 12.02 1.15
C ASN A 164 2.72 11.07 0.35
N ILE A 165 2.25 10.54 -0.78
CA ILE A 165 2.97 9.57 -1.61
C ILE A 165 3.19 10.14 -3.01
N ASP A 166 4.44 10.12 -3.44
CA ASP A 166 4.80 10.20 -4.86
C ASP A 166 4.45 8.88 -5.55
N ILE A 167 3.38 8.91 -6.36
CA ILE A 167 2.85 7.75 -7.08
C ILE A 167 3.84 7.24 -8.13
N ASN A 168 4.65 8.11 -8.73
CA ASN A 168 5.57 7.73 -9.80
C ASN A 168 6.79 6.97 -9.26
N HIS A 169 7.23 7.30 -8.04
CA HIS A 169 8.44 6.72 -7.42
C HIS A 169 8.14 5.78 -6.25
N GLY A 170 6.89 5.69 -5.81
CA GLY A 170 6.48 4.94 -4.62
C GLY A 170 7.26 5.39 -3.39
N LYS A 171 7.26 6.69 -3.10
CA LYS A 171 8.02 7.29 -1.99
C LYS A 171 7.12 8.19 -1.16
N LYS A 172 7.28 8.12 0.17
CA LYS A 172 6.71 9.11 1.09
C LYS A 172 7.37 10.47 0.86
N ILE A 173 6.56 11.50 0.69
CA ILE A 173 6.97 12.89 0.60
C ILE A 173 6.88 13.50 2.01
N ARG A 174 7.97 14.13 2.45
CA ARG A 174 8.02 14.89 3.70
C ARG A 174 8.06 16.38 3.38
N LEU A 175 7.77 17.21 4.38
CA LEU A 175 7.80 18.67 4.23
C LEU A 175 9.12 19.15 3.61
N LYS A 176 10.26 18.65 4.11
CA LYS A 176 11.61 18.99 3.61
C LYS A 176 11.85 18.65 2.13
N ASP A 177 11.07 17.74 1.55
CA ASP A 177 11.19 17.35 0.14
C ASP A 177 10.39 18.31 -0.75
N ALA A 178 9.36 18.98 -0.18
CA ALA A 178 8.49 19.92 -0.89
C ALA A 178 8.96 21.38 -0.79
N ILE A 179 9.76 21.74 0.23
CA ILE A 179 10.22 23.12 0.45
C ILE A 179 11.75 23.19 0.48
N LYS A 180 12.30 24.24 -0.14
CA LYS A 180 13.69 24.66 0.10
C LYS A 180 13.68 25.61 1.29
N LEU A 181 14.32 25.22 2.39
CA LEU A 181 14.49 26.10 3.54
C LEU A 181 15.54 27.17 3.19
N ASP A 182 15.08 28.40 2.90
CA ASP A 182 15.92 29.59 3.06
C ASP A 182 15.96 29.92 4.56
N THR A 183 17.15 30.11 5.13
CA THR A 183 17.36 30.44 6.55
C THR A 183 16.61 31.70 6.99
N ARG A 184 16.16 32.54 6.06
CA ARG A 184 15.29 33.69 6.34
C ARG A 184 13.85 33.34 6.75
N SER A 185 13.35 32.16 6.37
CA SER A 185 11.96 31.73 6.64
C SER A 185 11.71 31.35 8.11
N ILE A 186 12.79 30.99 8.83
CA ILE A 186 12.71 30.52 10.23
C ILE A 186 12.62 31.71 11.20
N MET A 187 12.94 32.92 10.75
CA MET A 187 13.02 34.13 11.59
C MET A 187 11.72 34.96 11.62
N LEU A 188 10.61 34.47 11.05
CA LEU A 188 9.32 35.18 10.99
C LEU A 188 8.32 34.83 12.11
N HIS A 189 8.68 33.99 13.09
CA HIS A 189 7.82 33.63 14.24
C HIS A 189 8.40 34.03 15.60
N ARG A 190 9.29 35.03 15.64
CA ARG A 190 9.59 35.77 16.88
C ARG A 190 8.97 37.16 16.77
N ILE A 191 7.68 37.25 17.09
CA ILE A 191 7.01 38.49 17.47
C ILE A 191 6.34 38.23 18.81
#